data_AF-A0A8W8I165-F1
#
_entry.id   AF-A0A8W8I165-F1
#
_cell.length_a   1.000
_cell.length_b   1.000
_cell.length_c   1.000
_cell.angle_alpha   90.00
_cell.angle_beta   90.00
_cell.angle_gamma   90.00
#
_symmetry.space_group_name_H-M   'P 1'
#
loop_
_entity.id
_entity.type
_entity.pdbx_description
1 polymer ?
#
loop_
_entity_poly.entity_id
_entity_poly.type
_entity_poly.pdbx_seq_one_letter_code
_entity_poly.pdbx_strand_id
1 'polypeptide(L)'
;CSGSSSYSVGEWSPCSASCGNGSQSRSVHSVYACGGSSHRTESRPCNTHTCPVNGGWSTWGQFTPCDKSCGAGIHVRFRSCDQPSPSSGGLPCHGNSLETASCNSQLCPILVTITNPTVSVTSTSSPSRKHIATRLNSKRHA
;
A
#
# COMPACT_ATOMS: atom_id res chain seq x y z
N CYS A 1 57.16 -5.57 16.83
CA CYS A 1 57.63 -6.00 15.50
C CYS A 1 56.98 -5.11 14.45
N SER A 2 57.76 -4.37 13.66
CA SER A 2 57.24 -3.52 12.58
C SER A 2 57.61 -4.17 11.24
N GLY A 3 56.64 -4.85 10.62
CA GLY A 3 56.78 -5.49 9.30
C GLY A 3 56.14 -6.87 9.21
N SER A 4 55.19 -7.03 8.27
CA SER A 4 54.58 -8.33 7.89
C SER A 4 55.44 -9.04 6.84
N SER A 5 55.75 -10.32 7.05
CA SER A 5 56.45 -11.16 6.07
C SER A 5 55.51 -11.75 5.02
N SER A 6 54.25 -12.01 5.37
CA SER A 6 53.21 -12.39 4.41
C SER A 6 51.83 -11.89 4.86
N TYR A 7 50.96 -11.60 3.89
CA TYR A 7 49.56 -11.25 4.13
C TYR A 7 48.68 -12.09 3.22
N SER A 8 47.59 -12.64 3.77
CA SER A 8 46.54 -13.29 2.99
C SER A 8 45.20 -12.63 3.30
N VAL A 9 44.47 -12.31 2.24
CA VAL A 9 43.18 -11.64 2.30
C VAL A 9 42.16 -12.60 1.73
N GLY A 10 41.16 -12.95 2.53
CA GLY A 10 40.03 -13.75 2.08
C GLY A 10 39.09 -12.95 1.18
N GLU A 11 38.26 -13.68 0.44
CA GLU A 11 37.18 -13.08 -0.34
C GLU A 11 36.15 -12.39 0.56
N TRP A 12 35.50 -11.38 0.01
CA TRP A 12 34.38 -10.75 0.69
C TRP A 12 33.20 -11.72 0.76
N SER A 13 32.55 -11.76 1.93
CA SER A 13 31.27 -12.44 2.05
C SER A 13 30.22 -11.80 1.12
N PRO A 14 29.15 -12.54 0.76
CA PRO A 14 27.94 -11.91 0.26
C PRO A 14 27.48 -10.79 1.19
N CYS A 15 26.80 -9.79 0.64
CA CYS A 15 26.24 -8.72 1.45
C CYS A 15 25.16 -9.27 2.39
N SER A 16 25.15 -8.84 3.65
CA SER A 16 24.17 -9.30 4.65
C SER A 16 22.72 -8.93 4.32
N ALA A 17 22.51 -7.92 3.46
CA ALA A 17 21.20 -7.50 3.00
C ALA A 17 21.27 -7.12 1.52
N SER A 18 20.19 -7.32 0.79
CA SER A 18 20.07 -6.91 -0.62
C SER A 18 19.83 -5.40 -0.78
N CYS A 19 19.37 -4.73 0.28
CA CYS A 19 19.10 -3.30 0.37
C CYS A 19 19.13 -2.88 1.86
N GLY A 20 19.06 -1.58 2.16
CA GLY A 20 18.90 -1.11 3.53
C GLY A 20 20.19 -1.13 4.36
N ASN A 21 21.32 -0.79 3.75
CA ASN A 21 22.62 -0.64 4.41
C ASN A 21 23.15 -1.96 5.01
N GLY A 22 23.30 -2.96 4.13
CA GLY A 22 23.97 -4.21 4.46
C GLY A 22 25.47 -4.04 4.72
N SER A 23 26.09 -5.10 5.23
CA SER A 23 27.53 -5.17 5.47
C SER A 23 28.09 -6.49 4.97
N GLN A 24 29.32 -6.46 4.48
CA GLN A 24 30.10 -7.63 4.10
C GLN A 24 31.41 -7.63 4.87
N SER A 25 31.91 -8.83 5.16
CA SER A 25 33.11 -9.03 5.96
C SER A 25 34.08 -9.95 5.25
N ARG A 26 35.39 -9.75 5.48
CA ARG A 26 36.45 -10.66 5.02
C ARG A 26 37.52 -10.84 6.07
N SER A 27 38.17 -11.99 6.04
CA SER A 27 39.31 -12.29 6.91
C SER A 27 40.61 -11.76 6.33
N VAL A 28 41.44 -11.15 7.17
CA VAL A 28 42.81 -10.77 6.83
C VAL A 28 43.75 -11.40 7.82
N HIS A 29 44.66 -12.21 7.30
CA HIS A 29 45.68 -12.88 8.06
C HIS A 29 47.04 -12.28 7.71
N SER A 30 47.80 -11.87 8.72
CA SER A 30 49.10 -11.23 8.59
C SER A 30 50.12 -12.03 9.40
N VAL A 31 51.14 -12.56 8.76
CA VAL A 31 52.25 -13.26 9.42
C VAL A 31 53.42 -12.29 9.52
N TYR A 32 54.00 -12.18 10.71
CA TYR A 32 55.14 -11.32 11.00
C TYR A 32 56.44 -12.10 10.87
N ALA A 33 57.51 -11.43 10.42
CA ALA A 33 58.82 -12.05 10.28
C ALA A 33 59.39 -12.61 11.61
N CYS A 34 58.93 -12.08 12.75
CA CYS A 34 59.31 -12.51 14.09
C CYS A 34 58.55 -13.76 14.61
N GLY A 35 57.79 -14.45 13.74
CA GLY A 35 57.11 -15.72 14.07
C GLY A 35 55.71 -15.57 14.68
N GLY A 36 55.16 -14.35 14.75
CA GLY A 36 53.77 -14.11 15.18
C GLY A 36 52.80 -14.04 14.00
N SER A 37 51.50 -14.23 14.27
CA SER A 37 50.43 -13.98 13.30
C SER A 37 49.31 -13.13 13.90
N SER A 38 48.62 -12.39 13.04
CA SER A 38 47.42 -11.62 13.37
C SER A 38 46.31 -12.02 12.43
N HIS A 39 45.14 -12.30 12.99
CA HIS A 39 43.92 -12.49 12.21
C HIS A 39 42.96 -11.37 12.58
N ARG A 40 42.54 -10.59 11.58
CA ARG A 40 41.56 -9.53 11.75
C ARG A 40 40.44 -9.68 10.73
N THR A 41 39.30 -9.12 11.05
CA THR A 41 38.17 -9.03 10.13
C THR A 41 38.05 -7.59 9.64
N GLU A 42 37.97 -7.43 8.32
CA GLU A 42 37.61 -6.15 7.71
C GLU A 42 36.12 -6.19 7.38
N SER A 43 35.44 -5.06 7.58
CA SER A 43 34.02 -4.89 7.26
C SER A 43 33.84 -3.65 6.41
N ARG A 44 32.94 -3.74 5.42
CA ARG A 44 32.57 -2.59 4.58
C ARG A 44 31.07 -2.59 4.31
N PRO A 45 30.46 -1.40 4.16
CA PRO A 45 29.05 -1.30 3.79
C PRO A 45 28.82 -1.82 2.36
N CYS A 46 27.63 -2.33 2.12
CA CYS A 46 27.12 -2.74 0.80
C CYS A 46 25.62 -2.55 0.73
N ASN A 47 25.07 -2.46 -0.48
CA ASN A 47 23.64 -2.31 -0.71
C ASN A 47 22.98 -1.21 0.15
N THR A 48 23.60 -0.02 0.12
CA THR A 48 23.21 1.14 0.92
C THR A 48 21.97 1.88 0.38
N HIS A 49 21.42 1.42 -0.75
CA HIS A 49 20.18 1.95 -1.30
C HIS A 49 18.99 1.58 -0.39
N THR A 50 17.96 2.42 -0.41
CA THR A 50 16.72 2.18 0.34
C THR A 50 16.00 0.94 -0.20
N CYS A 51 15.45 0.15 0.71
CA CYS A 51 14.64 -1.00 0.31
C CYS A 51 13.32 -0.57 -0.31
N PRO A 52 12.83 -1.29 -1.34
CA PRO A 52 11.48 -1.07 -1.86
C PRO A 52 10.47 -1.34 -0.76
N VAL A 53 9.51 -0.43 -0.60
CA VAL A 53 8.37 -0.60 0.30
C VAL A 53 7.15 -0.82 -0.57
N ASN A 54 6.55 -2.01 -0.48
CA ASN A 54 5.31 -2.32 -1.20
C ASN A 54 4.14 -1.61 -0.52
N GLY A 55 3.21 -1.12 -1.35
CA GLY A 55 2.00 -0.45 -0.90
C GLY A 55 1.08 -1.40 -0.14
N GLY A 56 0.58 -0.93 1.00
CA GLY A 56 -0.45 -1.61 1.79
C GLY A 56 -1.73 -0.80 1.84
N TRP A 57 -2.85 -1.50 1.72
CA TRP A 57 -4.16 -0.89 1.89
C TRP A 57 -4.41 -0.50 3.34
N SER A 58 -4.96 0.68 3.57
CA SER A 58 -5.62 1.03 4.82
C SER A 58 -6.80 0.10 5.07
N THR A 59 -7.31 0.10 6.30
CA THR A 59 -8.63 -0.45 6.57
C THR A 59 -9.67 0.26 5.70
N TRP A 60 -10.73 -0.47 5.34
CA TRP A 60 -11.86 0.14 4.64
C TRP A 60 -12.51 1.21 5.54
N GLY A 61 -12.81 2.36 4.94
CA GLY A 61 -13.70 3.34 5.53
C GLY A 61 -15.12 2.80 5.66
N GLN A 62 -15.95 3.55 6.38
CA GLN A 62 -17.37 3.25 6.47
C GLN A 62 -18.06 3.47 5.12
N PHE A 63 -19.14 2.72 4.89
CA PHE A 63 -20.02 3.00 3.77
C PHE A 63 -20.64 4.39 3.93
N THR A 64 -20.80 5.10 2.82
CA THR A 64 -21.63 6.29 2.75
C THR A 64 -23.07 5.95 3.10
N PRO A 65 -23.89 6.94 3.48
CA PRO A 65 -25.34 6.76 3.48
C PRO A 65 -25.82 6.25 2.11
N CYS A 66 -26.87 5.45 2.12
CA CYS A 66 -27.52 4.97 0.90
C CYS A 66 -28.07 6.17 0.11
N ASP A 67 -27.88 6.18 -1.21
CA ASP A 67 -28.33 7.26 -2.09
C ASP A 67 -29.86 7.36 -2.22
N LYS A 68 -30.56 6.24 -1.96
CA LYS A 68 -32.02 6.12 -1.91
C LYS A 68 -32.45 5.52 -0.59
N SER A 69 -33.62 5.94 -0.12
CA SER A 69 -34.27 5.35 1.06
C SER A 69 -35.15 4.12 0.75
N CYS A 70 -35.38 3.82 -0.52
CA CYS A 70 -36.16 2.67 -1.02
C CYS A 70 -35.88 2.46 -2.51
N GLY A 71 -36.31 1.33 -3.07
CA GLY A 71 -36.24 1.06 -4.50
C GLY A 71 -34.83 0.79 -5.01
N ALA A 72 -34.06 0.02 -4.26
CA ALA A 72 -32.69 -0.40 -4.55
C ALA A 72 -31.74 0.80 -4.78
N GLY A 73 -31.18 1.29 -3.69
CA GLY A 73 -30.10 2.27 -3.67
C GLY A 73 -28.71 1.64 -3.67
N ILE A 74 -27.72 2.51 -3.64
CA ILE A 74 -26.30 2.19 -3.64
C ILE A 74 -25.61 3.00 -2.53
N HIS A 75 -24.64 2.37 -1.87
CA HIS A 75 -23.65 3.06 -1.05
C HIS A 75 -22.23 2.67 -1.48
N VAL A 76 -21.27 3.51 -1.13
CA VAL A 76 -19.87 3.29 -1.48
C VAL A 76 -18.98 3.40 -0.25
N ARG A 77 -17.84 2.72 -0.24
CA ARG A 77 -16.78 2.93 0.74
C ARG A 77 -15.43 3.02 0.04
N PHE A 78 -14.47 3.62 0.73
CA PHE A 78 -13.13 3.90 0.20
C PHE A 78 -12.05 3.35 1.11
N ARG A 79 -10.89 3.06 0.55
CA ARG A 79 -9.63 2.79 1.26
C ARG A 79 -8.47 3.46 0.55
N SER A 80 -7.40 3.73 1.29
CA SER A 80 -6.19 4.40 0.80
C SER A 80 -5.03 3.42 0.69
N CYS A 81 -4.09 3.66 -0.23
CA CYS A 81 -2.87 2.88 -0.38
C CYS A 81 -1.70 3.59 0.32
N ASP A 82 -1.81 3.71 1.64
CA ASP A 82 -0.92 4.49 2.49
C ASP A 82 -0.47 3.74 3.76
N GLN A 83 -0.82 2.46 3.89
CA GLN A 83 -0.55 1.65 5.08
C GLN A 83 0.26 0.38 4.77
N PRO A 84 1.52 0.48 4.29
CA PRO A 84 2.29 1.72 4.07
C PRO A 84 2.16 2.26 2.64
N SER A 85 2.56 3.52 2.42
CA SER A 85 2.68 4.08 1.06
C SER A 85 3.81 3.41 0.28
N PRO A 86 3.60 3.06 -1.00
CA PRO A 86 4.65 2.47 -1.82
C PRO A 86 5.80 3.46 -2.04
N SER A 87 7.04 2.99 -1.94
CA SER A 87 8.24 3.83 -2.13
C SER A 87 9.45 3.03 -2.60
N SER A 88 10.49 3.73 -3.05
CA SER A 88 11.77 3.15 -3.50
C SER A 88 11.62 2.01 -4.53
N GLY A 89 10.66 2.16 -5.46
CA GLY A 89 10.38 1.15 -6.49
C GLY A 89 9.56 -0.06 -6.01
N GLY A 90 8.96 -0.01 -4.82
CA GLY A 90 8.03 -1.03 -4.34
C GLY A 90 6.72 -1.07 -5.12
N LEU A 91 6.02 -2.20 -5.03
CA LEU A 91 4.81 -2.46 -5.78
C LEU A 91 3.64 -1.58 -5.30
N PRO A 92 2.75 -1.12 -6.20
CA PRO A 92 1.53 -0.43 -5.80
C PRO A 92 0.54 -1.41 -5.14
N CYS A 93 -0.47 -0.88 -4.45
CA CYS A 93 -1.53 -1.72 -3.91
C CYS A 93 -2.36 -2.35 -5.04
N HIS A 94 -2.53 -3.67 -5.00
CA HIS A 94 -3.35 -4.39 -5.95
C HIS A 94 -4.83 -4.40 -5.53
N GLY A 95 -5.74 -4.14 -6.48
CA GLY A 95 -7.18 -4.13 -6.28
C GLY A 95 -7.78 -2.72 -6.28
N ASN A 96 -9.09 -2.62 -6.00
CA ASN A 96 -9.82 -1.36 -6.08
C ASN A 96 -9.72 -0.55 -4.78
N SER A 97 -9.64 0.78 -4.88
CA SER A 97 -9.72 1.72 -3.75
C SER A 97 -11.17 2.08 -3.37
N LEU A 98 -12.13 1.71 -4.20
CA LEU A 98 -13.55 1.98 -4.04
C LEU A 98 -14.31 0.67 -4.10
N GLU A 99 -15.26 0.50 -3.18
CA GLU A 99 -16.23 -0.57 -3.18
C GLU A 99 -17.65 -0.02 -3.20
N THR A 100 -18.50 -0.64 -4.01
CA THR A 100 -19.90 -0.26 -4.21
C THR A 100 -20.77 -1.44 -3.82
N ALA A 101 -21.81 -1.19 -3.02
CA ALA A 101 -22.77 -2.21 -2.63
C ALA A 101 -24.21 -1.68 -2.70
N SER A 102 -25.16 -2.59 -2.89
CA SER A 102 -26.58 -2.28 -2.90
C SER A 102 -27.12 -2.11 -1.49
N CYS A 103 -28.03 -1.16 -1.31
CA CYS A 103 -28.72 -0.90 -0.05
C CYS A 103 -30.19 -0.54 -0.28
N ASN A 104 -31.00 -0.60 0.78
CA ASN A 104 -32.41 -0.20 0.74
C ASN A 104 -33.23 -0.83 -0.40
N SER A 105 -33.24 -2.17 -0.45
CA SER A 105 -33.98 -2.95 -1.47
C SER A 105 -35.49 -3.03 -1.24
N GLN A 106 -36.00 -2.48 -0.14
CA GLN A 106 -37.44 -2.36 0.12
C GLN A 106 -38.15 -1.57 -0.97
N LEU A 107 -39.40 -1.94 -1.26
CA LEU A 107 -40.27 -1.21 -2.17
C LEU A 107 -40.55 0.20 -1.65
N CYS A 108 -40.67 1.15 -2.57
CA CYS A 108 -41.04 2.51 -2.22
C CYS A 108 -42.53 2.64 -1.93
N PRO A 109 -42.93 3.54 -1.00
CA PRO A 109 -44.33 3.82 -0.75
C PRO A 109 -45.04 4.32 -2.02
N ILE A 110 -46.20 3.73 -2.30
CA ILE A 110 -47.12 4.22 -3.32
C ILE A 110 -48.09 5.20 -2.68
N LEU A 111 -48.21 6.40 -3.25
CA LEU A 111 -49.27 7.33 -2.93
C LEU A 111 -50.45 7.03 -3.84
N VAL A 112 -51.59 6.75 -3.22
CA VAL A 112 -52.86 6.56 -3.93
C VAL A 112 -53.73 7.75 -3.60
N THR A 113 -54.12 8.49 -4.64
CA THR A 113 -55.03 9.64 -4.53
C THR A 113 -56.37 9.24 -5.14
N ILE A 114 -57.44 9.36 -4.36
CA ILE A 114 -58.80 9.01 -4.76
C ILE A 114 -59.58 10.30 -4.94
N THR A 115 -59.94 10.64 -6.18
CA THR A 115 -60.76 11.80 -6.54
C THR A 115 -61.93 11.31 -7.38
N ASN A 116 -63.09 11.02 -6.78
CA ASN A 116 -64.24 10.44 -7.49
C ASN A 116 -64.54 11.19 -8.81
N PRO A 117 -64.51 10.55 -10.01
CA PRO A 117 -64.44 9.10 -10.30
C PRO A 117 -63.03 8.52 -10.61
N THR A 118 -61.96 9.30 -10.43
CA THR A 118 -60.58 8.96 -10.79
C THR A 118 -59.77 8.44 -9.60
N VAL A 119 -58.94 7.42 -9.85
CA VAL A 119 -57.91 6.94 -8.93
C VAL A 119 -56.55 7.17 -9.59
N SER A 120 -55.67 7.93 -8.95
CA SER A 120 -54.31 8.18 -9.41
C SER A 120 -53.28 7.53 -8.47
N VAL A 121 -52.44 6.66 -9.04
CA VAL A 121 -51.34 5.98 -8.34
C VAL A 121 -50.03 6.68 -8.72
N THR A 122 -49.34 7.22 -7.73
CA THR A 122 -48.01 7.82 -7.90
C THR A 122 -47.01 7.07 -7.02
N SER A 123 -46.00 6.45 -7.63
CA SER A 123 -44.87 5.88 -6.89
C SER A 123 -43.95 7.00 -6.45
N THR A 124 -43.67 7.13 -5.14
CA THR A 124 -42.64 8.07 -4.69
C THR A 124 -41.27 7.46 -4.96
N SER A 125 -40.65 7.82 -6.09
CA SER A 125 -39.23 7.56 -6.28
C SER A 125 -38.48 8.34 -5.21
N SER A 126 -37.74 7.65 -4.33
CA SER A 126 -36.87 8.32 -3.34
C SER A 126 -35.95 9.30 -4.08
N PRO A 127 -35.85 10.57 -3.64
CA PRO A 127 -34.97 11.53 -4.30
C PRO A 127 -33.53 11.04 -4.18
N SER A 128 -32.93 10.65 -5.30
CA SER A 128 -31.49 10.43 -5.38
C SER A 128 -30.82 11.72 -4.93
N ARG A 129 -30.07 11.69 -3.82
CA ARG A 129 -29.20 12.80 -3.46
C ARG A 129 -28.24 12.96 -4.64
N LYS A 130 -28.33 14.07 -5.39
CA LYS A 130 -27.42 14.37 -6.51
C LYS A 130 -26.00 14.24 -5.96
N HIS A 131 -25.32 13.14 -6.26
CA HIS A 131 -23.91 13.04 -5.95
C HIS A 131 -23.21 14.09 -6.82
N ILE A 132 -22.62 15.07 -6.13
CA ILE A 132 -21.59 15.93 -6.69
C ILE A 132 -20.61 15.00 -7.39
N ALA A 133 -20.46 15.16 -8.70
CA ALA A 133 -19.36 14.55 -9.43
C ALA A 133 -18.08 15.16 -8.86
N THR A 134 -17.52 14.53 -7.83
CA THR A 134 -16.16 14.84 -7.42
C THR A 134 -15.31 14.35 -8.56
N ARG A 135 -14.81 15.30 -9.35
CA ARG A 135 -13.85 15.08 -10.43
C ARG A 135 -12.88 14.00 -9.97
N LEU A 136 -12.79 12.90 -10.73
CA LEU A 136 -11.57 12.13 -10.79
C LEU A 136 -10.48 13.09 -11.26
N ASN A 137 -9.81 13.76 -10.32
CA ASN A 137 -8.46 14.20 -10.59
C ASN A 137 -7.63 12.92 -10.67
N SER A 138 -7.58 12.40 -11.90
CA SER A 138 -6.44 11.63 -12.38
C SER A 138 -5.22 12.53 -12.19
N LYS A 139 -4.60 12.46 -11.00
CA LYS A 139 -3.21 12.86 -10.85
C LYS A 139 -2.42 11.78 -11.59
N ARG A 140 -2.15 12.13 -12.85
CA ARG A 140 -1.09 11.55 -13.67
C ARG A 140 0.15 11.33 -12.82
N HIS A 141 0.68 10.13 -12.90
CA HIS A 141 2.05 9.81 -12.54
C HIS A 141 3.01 10.82 -13.16
N ALA A 142 3.91 11.34 -12.34
CA ALA A 142 5.24 11.79 -12.70
C ALA A 142 6.22 11.01 -11.83
#